data_AF-A0A6L6HUU3-F1
#
_entry.id   AF-A0A6L6HUU3-F1
#
_cell.length_a   1.000
_cell.length_b   1.000
_cell.length_c   1.000
_cell.angle_alpha   90.00
_cell.angle_beta   90.00
_cell.angle_gamma   90.00
#
_symmetry.space_group_name_H-M   'P 1'
#
loop_
_entity.id
_entity.type
_entity.pdbx_description
1 polymer ?
#
loop_
_entity_poly.entity_id
_entity_poly.type
_entity_poly.pdbx_seq_one_letter_code
_entity_poly.pdbx_strand_id
1 'polypeptide(L)'
;MRDGRDPLASIAPVLPHLDALIIAGDLSNNPVFQWPRSLARIGQLIDPSRTWIVPGNHDYWSWRIDGEDRLAEIAKTAGAHLAQKRVIDIGTVRLLCATLWSDFQLTGDAPEAMHRRDMGKSW
;
A
#
# COMPACT_ATOMS: atom_id res chain seq x y z
N MET A 1 14.13 3.71 13.64
CA MET A 1 14.24 4.65 12.51
C MET A 1 15.71 4.96 12.31
N ARG A 2 16.31 4.59 11.18
CA ARG A 2 17.67 5.04 10.83
C ARG A 2 17.54 6.46 10.27
N ASP A 3 18.24 7.40 10.90
CA ASP A 3 18.39 8.78 10.42
C ASP A 3 19.09 8.81 9.06
N GLY A 4 18.66 9.72 8.18
CA GLY A 4 19.60 10.36 7.26
C GLY A 4 19.14 10.70 5.84
N ARG A 5 18.12 10.05 5.26
CA ARG A 5 17.51 10.53 4.01
C ARG A 5 16.02 10.26 4.05
N ASP A 6 15.23 11.34 4.13
CA ASP A 6 13.82 11.25 3.78
C ASP A 6 13.75 10.76 2.32
N PRO A 7 13.17 9.57 2.05
CA PRO A 7 13.14 9.01 0.69
C PRO A 7 12.34 9.88 -0.28
N LEU A 8 11.47 10.76 0.24
CA LEU A 8 10.66 11.68 -0.53
C LEU A 8 11.33 13.04 -0.71
N ALA A 9 12.49 13.31 -0.08
CA ALA A 9 13.12 14.63 -0.11
C ALA A 9 13.34 15.17 -1.54
N SER A 10 13.72 14.29 -2.47
CA SER A 10 13.98 14.67 -3.87
C SER A 10 12.72 15.07 -4.65
N ILE A 11 11.55 14.58 -4.22
CA ILE A 11 10.26 14.83 -4.88
C ILE A 11 9.33 15.70 -4.03
N ALA A 12 9.70 16.06 -2.81
CA ALA A 12 8.88 16.85 -1.89
C ALA A 12 8.30 18.13 -2.52
N PRO A 13 9.04 18.90 -3.35
CA PRO A 13 8.48 20.09 -4.00
C PRO A 13 7.34 19.81 -4.99
N VAL A 14 7.25 18.60 -5.57
CA VAL A 14 6.20 18.27 -6.55
C VAL A 14 4.98 17.61 -5.91
N LEU A 15 5.11 17.05 -4.70
CA LEU A 15 4.02 16.32 -4.03
C LEU A 15 2.73 17.13 -3.84
N PRO A 16 2.76 18.42 -3.43
CA PRO A 16 1.54 19.22 -3.28
C PRO A 16 0.81 19.49 -4.61
N HIS A 17 1.51 19.33 -5.75
CA HIS A 17 0.98 19.63 -7.08
C HIS A 17 0.45 18.40 -7.81
N LEU A 18 0.59 17.20 -7.23
CA LEU A 18 0.05 15.98 -7.83
C LEU A 18 -1.48 16.01 -7.82
N ASP A 19 -2.08 15.52 -8.90
CA ASP A 19 -3.53 15.30 -8.98
C ASP A 19 -3.97 14.11 -8.11
N ALA A 20 -3.08 13.12 -7.94
CA ALA A 20 -3.31 11.95 -7.11
C ALA A 20 -2.00 11.31 -6.62
N LEU A 21 -2.05 10.69 -5.44
CA LEU A 21 -1.05 9.75 -4.92
C LEU A 21 -1.66 8.36 -4.83
N ILE A 22 -1.07 7.38 -5.51
CA ILE A 22 -1.45 5.97 -5.40
C ILE A 22 -0.37 5.23 -4.59
N ILE A 23 -0.77 4.70 -3.43
CA ILE A 23 0.07 3.82 -2.60
C ILE A 23 -0.25 2.39 -3.00
N ALA A 24 0.63 1.79 -3.80
CA ALA A 24 0.44 0.47 -4.40
C ALA A 24 0.98 -0.66 -3.51
N GLY A 25 0.48 -0.71 -2.28
CA GLY A 25 0.76 -1.76 -1.31
C GLY A 25 1.91 -1.47 -0.35
N ASP A 26 2.01 -2.36 0.63
CA ASP A 26 3.04 -2.45 1.65
C ASP A 26 3.33 -1.13 2.36
N LEU A 27 2.28 -0.38 2.70
CA LEU A 27 2.41 0.86 3.46
C LEU A 27 2.99 0.57 4.85
N SER A 28 2.60 -0.55 5.48
CA SER A 28 3.19 -1.01 6.73
C SER A 28 2.85 -2.46 7.07
N ASN A 29 3.66 -3.07 7.95
CA ASN A 29 3.18 -4.16 8.80
C ASN A 29 2.22 -3.65 9.87
N ASN A 30 1.29 -4.51 10.31
CA ASN A 30 0.34 -4.19 11.39
C ASN A 30 -0.43 -2.88 11.14
N PRO A 31 -1.24 -2.85 10.06
CA PRO A 31 -1.83 -1.62 9.51
C PRO A 31 -2.71 -0.89 10.52
N VAL A 32 -3.41 -1.60 11.42
CA VAL A 32 -4.35 -1.00 12.38
C VAL A 32 -3.66 0.01 13.29
N PHE A 33 -2.38 -0.23 13.62
CA PHE A 33 -1.58 0.68 14.45
C PHE A 33 -0.70 1.62 13.63
N GLN A 34 -0.26 1.20 12.44
CA GLN A 34 0.77 1.90 11.69
C GLN A 34 0.22 2.81 10.59
N TRP A 35 -0.85 2.42 9.90
CA TRP A 35 -1.49 3.26 8.88
C TRP A 35 -1.88 4.65 9.40
N PRO A 36 -2.48 4.82 10.59
CA PRO A 36 -2.82 6.16 11.09
C PRO A 36 -1.60 7.09 11.14
N ARG A 37 -0.44 6.59 11.57
CA ARG A 37 0.80 7.37 11.66
C ARG A 37 1.40 7.64 10.29
N SER A 38 1.44 6.62 9.42
CA SER A 38 1.95 6.75 8.06
C SER A 38 1.12 7.74 7.24
N LEU A 39 -0.21 7.62 7.28
CA LEU A 39 -1.13 8.49 6.57
C LEU A 39 -1.11 9.92 7.13
N ALA A 40 -0.97 10.10 8.44
CA ALA A 40 -0.77 11.44 9.02
C ALA A 40 0.51 12.12 8.50
N ARG A 41 1.61 11.36 8.33
CA ARG A 41 2.85 11.89 7.73
C ARG A 41 2.66 12.20 6.24
N ILE A 42 2.01 11.32 5.50
CA ILE A 42 1.73 11.53 4.06
C ILE A 42 0.85 12.77 3.86
N GLY A 43 -0.15 12.97 4.72
CA GLY A 43 -1.04 14.13 4.68
C GLY A 43 -0.36 15.48 4.93
N GLN A 44 0.89 15.48 5.42
CA GLN A 44 1.71 16.69 5.51
C GLN A 44 2.38 17.05 4.18
N LEU A 45 2.41 16.12 3.22
CA LEU A 45 3.12 16.25 1.94
C LEU A 45 2.17 16.44 0.75
N ILE A 46 0.97 15.90 0.84
CA ILE A 46 -0.08 15.99 -0.18
C ILE A 46 -1.45 16.02 0.48
N ASP A 47 -2.42 16.68 -0.15
CA ASP A 47 -3.83 16.64 0.25
C ASP A 47 -4.31 15.18 0.39
N PRO A 48 -4.71 14.74 1.59
CA PRO A 48 -5.15 13.37 1.81
C PRO A 48 -6.30 12.94 0.90
N SER A 49 -7.17 13.87 0.50
CA SER A 49 -8.31 13.58 -0.39
C SER A 49 -7.91 13.12 -1.79
N ARG A 50 -6.63 13.31 -2.15
CA ARG A 50 -6.02 12.85 -3.41
C ARG A 50 -5.24 11.54 -3.24
N THR A 51 -5.24 10.96 -2.04
CA THR A 51 -4.46 9.75 -1.71
C THR A 51 -5.33 8.50 -1.75
N TRP A 52 -4.89 7.51 -2.53
CA TRP A 52 -5.56 6.22 -2.69
C TRP A 52 -4.61 5.09 -2.30
N ILE A 53 -5.07 4.19 -1.44
CA ILE A 53 -4.28 3.05 -0.96
C ILE A 53 -4.84 1.75 -1.51
N VAL A 54 -4.00 0.99 -2.20
CA VAL A 54 -4.19 -0.44 -2.46
C VAL A 54 -3.32 -1.17 -1.43
N PRO A 55 -3.86 -2.05 -0.57
CA PRO A 55 -3.02 -2.77 0.39
C PRO A 55 -2.06 -3.72 -0.33
N GLY A 56 -0.93 -4.03 0.30
CA GLY A 56 -0.02 -5.10 -0.11
C GLY A 56 -0.03 -6.24 0.89
N ASN A 57 0.77 -7.28 0.69
CA ASN A 57 0.78 -8.42 1.60
C ASN A 57 1.22 -8.03 3.03
N HIS A 58 2.10 -7.04 3.18
CA HIS A 58 2.53 -6.57 4.50
C HIS A 58 1.42 -5.81 5.23
N ASP A 59 0.49 -5.19 4.51
CA ASP A 59 -0.69 -4.57 5.11
C ASP A 59 -1.70 -5.60 5.63
N TYR A 60 -1.51 -6.89 5.35
CA TYR A 60 -2.24 -7.97 6.01
C TYR A 60 -1.40 -8.69 7.08
N TRP A 61 -0.10 -8.38 7.17
CA TRP A 61 0.81 -9.02 8.11
C TRP A 61 0.54 -8.60 9.55
N SER A 62 0.52 -9.58 10.46
CA SER A 62 0.09 -9.41 11.85
C SER A 62 -1.32 -8.81 11.97
N TRP A 63 -2.16 -9.03 10.96
CA TRP A 63 -3.56 -8.65 10.91
C TRP A 63 -4.42 -9.76 10.25
N ARG A 64 -5.47 -9.42 9.50
CA ARG A 64 -6.43 -10.36 8.90
C ARG A 64 -6.79 -9.97 7.45
N ILE A 65 -6.95 -10.98 6.60
CA ILE A 65 -7.21 -10.84 5.16
C ILE A 65 -8.61 -10.28 4.84
N ASP A 66 -9.57 -10.52 5.72
CA ASP A 66 -10.96 -10.06 5.65
C ASP A 66 -11.18 -8.70 6.38
N GLY A 67 -10.09 -8.01 6.74
CA GLY A 67 -10.14 -6.77 7.52
C GLY A 67 -10.31 -5.47 6.71
N GLU A 68 -10.73 -5.56 5.45
CA GLU A 68 -10.76 -4.41 4.53
C GLU A 68 -11.66 -3.26 5.01
N ASP A 69 -12.80 -3.54 5.64
CA ASP A 69 -13.68 -2.51 6.19
C ASP A 69 -12.95 -1.64 7.22
N ARG A 70 -12.12 -2.27 8.06
CA ARG A 70 -11.31 -1.55 9.04
C ARG A 70 -10.23 -0.70 8.39
N LEU A 71 -9.63 -1.20 7.31
CA LEU A 71 -8.65 -0.43 6.53
C LEU A 71 -9.31 0.77 5.83
N ALA A 72 -10.53 0.60 5.33
CA ALA A 72 -11.32 1.66 4.73
C ALA A 72 -11.68 2.74 5.75
N GLU A 73 -12.08 2.36 6.96
CA GLU A 73 -12.30 3.29 8.07
C GLU A 73 -11.04 4.09 8.40
N ILE A 74 -9.89 3.43 8.53
CA ILE A 74 -8.63 4.10 8.86
C ILE A 74 -8.23 5.09 7.76
N ALA A 75 -8.30 4.68 6.49
CA ALA A 75 -8.02 5.55 5.36
C ALA A 75 -8.96 6.77 5.37
N LYS A 76 -10.26 6.54 5.53
CA LYS A 76 -11.28 7.59 5.60
C LYS A 76 -11.05 8.55 6.76
N THR A 77 -10.69 8.07 7.95
CA THR A 77 -10.35 8.92 9.10
C THR A 77 -9.15 9.82 8.83
N ALA A 78 -8.18 9.36 8.03
CA ALA A 78 -7.05 10.16 7.58
C ALA A 78 -7.39 11.11 6.41
N GLY A 79 -8.61 11.08 5.88
CA GLY A 79 -9.03 11.84 4.70
C GLY A 79 -8.64 11.21 3.37
N ALA A 80 -8.09 9.99 3.38
CA ALA A 80 -7.67 9.23 2.20
C ALA A 80 -8.70 8.15 1.82
N HIS A 81 -8.43 7.43 0.74
CA HIS A 81 -9.35 6.43 0.16
C HIS A 81 -8.72 5.05 0.09
N LEU A 82 -9.47 4.01 0.46
CA LEU A 82 -9.09 2.62 0.16
C LEU A 82 -9.56 2.26 -1.26
N ALA A 83 -8.64 1.85 -2.13
CA ALA A 83 -8.90 1.47 -3.52
C ALA A 83 -8.94 -0.05 -3.76
N GLN A 84 -8.85 -0.86 -2.71
CA GLN A 84 -8.85 -2.33 -2.83
C GLN A 84 -10.15 -2.84 -3.47
N LYS A 85 -10.02 -3.60 -4.59
CA LYS A 85 -11.15 -4.12 -5.39
C LYS A 85 -12.09 -3.01 -5.84
N ARG A 86 -11.51 -1.91 -6.31
CA ARG A 86 -12.22 -0.75 -6.86
C ARG A 86 -11.61 -0.31 -8.18
N VAL A 87 -12.43 0.36 -8.98
CA VAL A 87 -11.97 1.18 -10.09
C VAL A 87 -11.89 2.62 -9.58
N ILE A 88 -10.80 3.30 -9.89
CA ILE A 88 -10.66 4.74 -9.63
C ILE A 88 -10.45 5.46 -10.97
N ASP A 89 -11.15 6.57 -11.15
CA ASP A 89 -11.01 7.44 -12.31
C ASP A 89 -10.33 8.74 -11.86
N ILE A 90 -9.18 9.08 -12.45
CA ILE A 90 -8.42 10.29 -12.19
C ILE A 90 -8.23 11.02 -13.52
N GLY A 91 -9.00 12.10 -13.72
CA GLY A 91 -9.06 12.78 -15.01
C GLY A 91 -9.53 11.82 -16.11
N THR A 92 -8.67 11.58 -17.10
CA THR A 92 -8.95 10.65 -18.21
C THR A 92 -8.38 9.24 -17.98
N VAL A 93 -7.72 9.01 -16.84
CA VAL A 93 -7.07 7.74 -16.52
C VAL A 93 -7.98 6.90 -15.63
N ARG A 94 -8.18 5.64 -16.03
CA ARG A 94 -8.90 4.63 -15.26
C ARG A 94 -7.93 3.59 -14.71
N LEU A 95 -7.94 3.37 -13.40
CA LEU A 95 -7.09 2.39 -12.73
C LEU A 95 -7.96 1.29 -12.10
N LEU A 96 -7.58 0.03 -12.35
CA LEU A 96 -8.17 -1.14 -11.71
C LEU A 96 -7.26 -1.54 -10.55
N CYS A 97 -7.76 -1.41 -9.33
CA CYS A 97 -6.96 -1.54 -8.13
C CYS A 97 -7.32 -2.82 -7.37
N ALA A 98 -6.35 -3.71 -7.24
CA ALA A 98 -6.49 -4.91 -6.41
C ALA A 98 -5.12 -5.47 -6.01
N THR A 99 -5.00 -5.86 -4.75
CA THR A 99 -4.01 -6.86 -4.33
C THR A 99 -4.45 -8.21 -4.85
N LEU A 100 -3.77 -8.71 -5.88
CA LEU A 100 -3.93 -10.08 -6.32
C LEU A 100 -2.97 -10.96 -5.53
N TRP A 101 -3.51 -12.00 -4.90
CA TRP A 101 -2.69 -13.01 -4.26
C TRP A 101 -2.15 -13.97 -5.29
N SER A 102 -0.91 -14.41 -5.08
CA SER A 102 -0.29 -15.42 -5.94
C SER A 102 -0.90 -16.79 -5.66
N ASP A 103 -1.15 -17.54 -6.72
CA ASP A 103 -1.42 -18.98 -6.70
C ASP A 103 -0.13 -19.83 -6.68
N PHE A 104 1.02 -19.16 -6.57
CA PHE A 104 2.37 -19.71 -6.65
C PHE A 104 2.70 -20.37 -8.00
N GLN A 105 1.96 -20.08 -9.07
CA GLN A 105 2.20 -20.63 -10.41
C GLN A 105 2.96 -19.68 -11.34
N LEU A 106 3.79 -18.77 -10.79
CA LEU A 106 4.49 -17.75 -11.58
C LEU A 106 5.34 -18.34 -12.72
N THR A 107 5.85 -19.56 -12.56
CA THR A 107 6.65 -20.30 -13.56
C THR A 107 5.94 -21.57 -14.08
N GLY A 108 4.69 -21.82 -13.68
CA GLY A 108 4.00 -23.08 -13.95
C GLY A 108 4.49 -24.28 -13.13
N ASP A 109 5.43 -24.07 -12.20
CA ASP A 109 5.97 -25.10 -11.29
C ASP A 109 5.87 -24.61 -9.84
N ALA A 110 4.70 -24.87 -9.23
CA ALA A 110 4.42 -24.46 -7.85
C ALA A 110 5.37 -25.11 -6.81
N PRO A 111 5.73 -26.41 -6.92
CA PRO A 111 6.76 -27.01 -6.05
C PRO A 111 8.10 -26.26 -6.08
N GLU A 112 8.63 -25.95 -7.25
CA GLU A 112 9.88 -25.19 -7.38
C GLU A 112 9.75 -23.76 -6.86
N ALA A 113 8.62 -23.09 -7.11
CA ALA A 113 8.35 -21.76 -6.57
C ALA A 113 8.33 -21.75 -5.03
N MET A 114 7.75 -22.78 -4.40
CA MET A 114 7.79 -22.94 -2.94
C MET A 114 9.18 -23.33 -2.43
N HIS A 115 9.91 -24.21 -3.13
CA HIS A 115 11.25 -24.62 -2.75
C HIS A 115 12.22 -23.41 -2.72
N ARG A 116 12.18 -22.54 -3.75
CA ARG A 116 12.95 -21.29 -3.78
C ARG A 116 12.60 -20.33 -2.64
N ARG A 117 11.32 -20.27 -2.25
CA ARG A 117 10.89 -19.45 -1.10
C ARG A 117 11.56 -19.89 0.19
N ASP A 118 11.68 -21.20 0.41
CA ASP A 118 12.22 -21.75 1.64
C ASP A 118 13.76 -21.71 1.65
N MET A 119 14.41 -21.85 0.49
CA MET A 119 15.87 -21.70 0.32
C MET A 119 16.36 -20.24 0.49
N GLY A 120 15.50 -19.25 0.25
CA GLY A 120 15.81 -17.82 0.45
C GLY A 120 15.72 -17.32 1.90
N LYS A 121 15.37 -18.19 2.85
CA LYS A 121 15.21 -17.86 4.28
C LYS A 121 16.26 -18.57 5.15
N SER A 122 17.54 -18.40 4.84
CA SER A 122 18.57 -18.60 5.87
C SER A 122 18.67 -17.34 6.72
N TRP A 123 18.12 -17.37 7.94
CA TRP A 123 18.44 -16.40 8.99
C TRP A 123 19.66 -16.89 9.76
#